data_AF-A0AAN8IHR8-F1
#
_entry.id   AF-A0AAN8IHR8-F1
#
_cell.length_a   1.000
_cell.length_b   1.000
_cell.length_c   1.000
_cell.angle_alpha   90.00
_cell.angle_beta   90.00
_cell.angle_gamma   90.00
#
_symmetry.space_group_name_H-M   'P 1'
#
loop_
_entity.id
_entity.type
_entity.pdbx_description
1 polymer ?
#
loop_
_entity_poly.entity_id
_entity_poly.type
_entity_poly.pdbx_seq_one_letter_code
_entity_poly.pdbx_strand_id
1 'polypeptide(L)'
;MMTAIQRGKEPEELLGGDVKPKLDLFRTCVAAIPRLLPEPMTYTELIDILTRTTVHVDEELRTMAGNTLQNMLGEFPEWREQIIVAEITLLHNQLTDFYPAVLDEALRLLHQMVVTWKSAALQEKKKEQEKDSNSFENAHSAPPLYVLNYASVLHAVEGMALVMLCQIRPQPKKIAISLLKEVKQIISILALDNADTPVITVLDEATPYVVRKYIEHIPLYERTSWNLDFTSVCDKVAAIDSDVCLVNSDKGNEYLQWDPWACALSGYAERKHLISRCPSAVTNAWPTLFSRLMAVNAYVDPSNPQNENRASLLRGSKSKGSSVCGEALSQDGCLSLWQKYLVLCCAFAPSPHNHNSLISRSFSPTSSMETDVLRSVSSSLRTVSRISSTATLPQLFTKTAAMLRWENMIDIRDSVVLGIGSLNAVAFETFLEDLNQRGILRDAMEKKMETNVRRRKRKDLLRLQIIRIIEIAIFRGLLDSTLIDLNGSLSPLILDFIDAMRVNLESD
;
A
#
# COMPACT_ATOMS: atom_id res chain seq x y z
N MET A 1 -19.40 12.28 15.69
CA MET A 1 -19.04 10.92 16.13
C MET A 1 -17.68 11.01 16.82
N MET A 2 -17.57 10.54 18.06
CA MET A 2 -16.30 10.55 18.82
C MET A 2 -15.50 9.32 18.39
N THR A 3 -14.45 9.55 17.60
CA THR A 3 -13.59 8.46 17.12
C THR A 3 -12.42 8.27 18.08
N ALA A 4 -11.89 7.04 18.15
CA ALA A 4 -10.70 6.70 18.94
C ALA A 4 -9.42 7.46 18.52
N ILE A 5 -9.49 8.25 17.44
CA ILE A 5 -8.40 8.97 16.78
C ILE A 5 -8.24 10.40 17.37
N GLN A 6 -9.23 10.91 18.11
CA GLN A 6 -9.20 12.25 18.70
C GLN A 6 -8.19 12.35 19.85
N ARG A 7 -7.11 13.12 19.67
CA ARG A 7 -6.09 13.37 20.70
C ARG A 7 -6.66 14.17 21.88
N GLY A 8 -6.40 13.71 23.11
CA GLY A 8 -6.23 14.60 24.27
C GLY A 8 -7.35 14.66 25.31
N LYS A 9 -8.37 13.80 25.25
CA LYS A 9 -9.32 13.62 26.37
C LYS A 9 -9.38 12.15 26.75
N GLU A 10 -9.33 11.86 28.04
CA GLU A 10 -9.56 10.51 28.58
C GLU A 10 -10.94 10.02 28.09
N PRO A 11 -11.07 8.78 27.60
CA PRO A 11 -12.34 8.27 27.09
C PRO A 11 -13.45 8.35 28.15
N GLU A 12 -13.11 8.23 29.44
CA GLU A 12 -14.06 8.36 30.56
C GLU A 12 -14.67 9.76 30.69
N GLU A 13 -13.94 10.83 30.34
CA GLU A 13 -14.46 12.21 30.36
C GLU A 13 -15.41 12.50 29.19
N LEU A 14 -15.25 11.77 28.08
CA LEU A 14 -16.09 11.89 26.88
C LEU A 14 -17.40 11.09 27.01
N LEU A 15 -17.43 10.08 27.87
CA LEU A 15 -18.52 9.10 27.98
C LEU A 15 -19.41 9.30 29.23
N GLY A 16 -19.18 10.35 30.02
CA GLY A 16 -19.95 10.67 31.23
C GLY A 16 -21.33 11.34 31.00
N GLY A 17 -22.20 11.28 32.02
CA GLY A 17 -23.48 12.01 32.07
C GLY A 17 -24.56 11.52 31.09
N ASP A 18 -25.22 12.46 30.39
CA ASP A 18 -26.33 12.23 29.45
C ASP A 18 -25.96 11.43 28.18
N VAL A 19 -24.67 11.12 28.00
CA VAL A 19 -24.15 10.37 26.84
C VAL A 19 -24.41 8.87 27.00
N LYS A 20 -24.37 8.34 28.22
CA LYS A 20 -24.49 6.90 28.48
C LYS A 20 -25.84 6.31 28.04
N PRO A 21 -27.01 6.88 28.40
CA PRO A 21 -28.30 6.36 27.92
C PRO A 21 -28.44 6.38 26.39
N LYS A 22 -27.84 7.38 25.73
CA LYS A 22 -27.83 7.49 24.25
C LYS A 22 -26.97 6.41 23.61
N LEU A 23 -25.82 6.08 24.21
CA LEU A 23 -24.97 4.97 23.75
C LEU A 23 -25.64 3.62 23.95
N ASP A 24 -26.31 3.39 25.07
CA ASP A 24 -27.03 2.14 25.32
C ASP A 24 -28.19 1.95 24.33
N LEU A 25 -28.93 3.02 24.02
CA LEU A 25 -29.92 3.00 22.94
C LEU A 25 -29.27 2.68 21.59
N PHE A 26 -28.14 3.33 21.27
CA PHE A 26 -27.48 3.10 19.99
C PHE A 26 -26.95 1.67 19.85
N ARG A 27 -26.35 1.10 20.90
CA ARG A 27 -25.96 -0.32 20.96
C ARG A 27 -27.19 -1.22 20.73
N THR A 28 -28.30 -0.95 21.39
CA THR A 28 -29.55 -1.71 21.19
C THR A 28 -30.01 -1.67 19.72
N CYS A 29 -29.94 -0.50 19.08
CA CYS A 29 -30.28 -0.35 17.66
C CYS A 29 -29.32 -1.13 16.75
N VAL A 30 -28.01 -1.08 17.00
CA VAL A 30 -27.01 -1.82 16.23
C VAL A 30 -27.24 -3.33 16.37
N ALA A 31 -27.49 -3.84 17.57
CA ALA A 31 -27.78 -5.25 17.81
C ALA A 31 -29.09 -5.73 17.16
N ALA A 32 -30.02 -4.82 16.87
CA ALA A 32 -31.28 -5.15 16.20
C ALA A 32 -31.14 -5.31 14.68
N ILE A 33 -30.05 -4.83 14.08
CA ILE A 33 -29.75 -5.03 12.66
C ILE A 33 -29.24 -6.47 12.45
N PRO A 34 -29.66 -7.17 11.39
CA PRO A 34 -30.46 -6.67 10.25
C PRO A 34 -31.98 -6.83 10.40
N ARG A 35 -32.48 -7.36 11.54
CA ARG A 35 -33.91 -7.67 11.73
C ARG A 35 -34.81 -6.43 11.63
N LEU A 36 -34.31 -5.28 12.05
CA LEU A 36 -35.00 -3.98 11.98
C LEU A 36 -34.14 -3.01 11.16
N LEU A 37 -34.35 -3.00 9.84
CA LEU A 37 -33.77 -1.96 8.99
C LEU A 37 -34.45 -0.62 9.30
N PRO A 38 -33.69 0.46 9.57
CA PRO A 38 -34.28 1.75 9.84
C PRO A 38 -34.88 2.33 8.54
N GLU A 39 -36.20 2.40 8.39
CA GLU A 39 -36.83 3.13 7.29
C GLU A 39 -36.68 4.66 7.50
N PRO A 40 -36.31 5.48 6.50
CA PRO A 40 -36.12 5.20 5.06
C PRO A 40 -34.63 4.98 4.64
N MET A 41 -33.75 4.53 5.55
CA MET A 41 -32.32 4.40 5.29
C MET A 41 -32.01 3.31 4.25
N THR A 42 -31.14 3.62 3.30
CA THR A 42 -30.64 2.64 2.33
C THR A 42 -29.59 1.71 2.97
N TYR A 43 -29.43 0.49 2.45
CA TYR A 43 -28.40 -0.44 2.95
C TYR A 43 -26.98 0.13 2.78
N THR A 44 -26.72 0.93 1.74
CA THR A 44 -25.45 1.64 1.54
C THR A 44 -25.14 2.64 2.66
N GLU A 45 -26.14 3.42 3.08
CA GLU A 45 -25.99 4.38 4.19
C GLU A 45 -25.80 3.64 5.52
N LEU A 46 -26.51 2.53 5.70
CA LEU A 46 -26.35 1.68 6.87
C LEU A 46 -24.94 1.11 6.97
N ILE A 47 -24.41 0.57 5.87
CA ILE A 47 -23.03 0.06 5.80
C ILE A 47 -22.02 1.16 6.14
N ASP A 48 -22.16 2.37 5.57
CA ASP A 48 -21.25 3.49 5.89
C ASP A 48 -21.30 3.88 7.37
N ILE A 49 -22.50 3.99 7.95
CA ILE A 49 -22.67 4.32 9.38
C ILE A 49 -22.02 3.26 10.27
N LEU A 50 -22.30 1.97 10.01
CA LEU A 50 -21.72 0.87 10.78
C LEU A 50 -20.20 0.83 10.62
N THR A 51 -19.69 0.97 9.40
CA THR A 51 -18.25 0.99 9.09
C THR A 51 -17.55 2.12 9.84
N ARG A 52 -18.10 3.34 9.85
CA ARG A 52 -17.53 4.45 10.64
C ARG A 52 -17.62 4.22 12.14
N THR A 53 -18.60 3.44 12.60
CA THR A 53 -18.79 3.08 14.01
C THR A 53 -17.73 2.07 14.48
N THR A 54 -17.08 1.31 13.60
CA THR A 54 -16.02 0.35 13.96
C THR A 54 -14.77 1.01 14.55
N VAL A 55 -14.62 2.33 14.40
CA VAL A 55 -13.52 3.14 14.97
C VAL A 55 -13.98 4.15 16.03
N HIS A 56 -15.18 3.94 16.59
CA HIS A 56 -15.72 4.74 17.69
C HIS A 56 -14.86 4.66 18.96
N VAL A 57 -14.88 5.68 19.81
CA VAL A 57 -14.11 5.67 21.07
C VAL A 57 -14.61 4.61 22.07
N ASP A 58 -15.88 4.21 21.93
CA ASP A 58 -16.55 3.20 22.75
C ASP A 58 -16.28 1.79 22.21
N GLU A 59 -15.59 0.96 23.00
CA GLU A 59 -15.16 -0.39 22.60
C GLU A 59 -16.32 -1.37 22.35
N GLU A 60 -17.35 -1.35 23.21
CA GLU A 60 -18.51 -2.21 23.06
C GLU A 60 -19.25 -1.90 21.75
N LEU A 61 -19.46 -0.62 21.47
CA LEU A 61 -20.12 -0.17 20.25
C LEU A 61 -19.32 -0.50 18.99
N ARG A 62 -17.98 -0.33 19.03
CA ARG A 62 -17.09 -0.78 17.94
C ARG A 62 -17.26 -2.26 17.65
N THR A 63 -17.17 -3.08 18.70
CA THR A 63 -17.27 -4.55 18.60
C THR A 63 -18.62 -4.96 18.04
N MET A 64 -19.71 -4.34 18.52
CA MET A 64 -21.06 -4.63 18.07
C MET A 64 -21.29 -4.22 16.61
N ALA A 65 -20.77 -3.06 16.17
CA ALA A 65 -20.84 -2.63 14.78
C ALA A 65 -20.07 -3.60 13.86
N GLY A 66 -18.85 -4.00 14.25
CA GLY A 66 -18.06 -4.98 13.51
C GLY A 66 -18.76 -6.34 13.37
N ASN A 67 -19.34 -6.85 14.46
CA ASN A 67 -20.11 -8.10 14.45
C ASN A 67 -21.36 -7.99 13.56
N THR A 68 -22.04 -6.85 13.59
CA THR A 68 -23.24 -6.60 12.78
C THR A 68 -22.90 -6.62 11.29
N LEU A 69 -21.82 -5.95 10.88
CA LEU A 69 -21.33 -5.99 9.49
C LEU A 69 -20.94 -7.41 9.06
N GLN A 70 -20.28 -8.19 9.93
CA GLN A 70 -19.94 -9.58 9.64
C GLN A 70 -21.19 -10.46 9.45
N ASN A 71 -22.19 -10.32 10.32
CA ASN A 71 -23.46 -11.05 10.19
C ASN A 71 -24.15 -10.70 8.87
N MET A 72 -24.25 -9.40 8.53
CA MET A 72 -24.83 -8.95 7.27
C MET A 72 -24.08 -9.51 6.05
N LEU A 73 -22.74 -9.56 6.11
CA LEU A 73 -21.89 -10.12 5.06
C LEU A 73 -22.14 -11.62 4.86
N GLY A 74 -22.37 -12.36 5.94
CA GLY A 74 -22.70 -13.78 5.90
C GLY A 74 -24.10 -14.04 5.33
N GLU A 75 -25.08 -13.25 5.77
CA GLU A 75 -26.51 -13.45 5.45
C GLU A 75 -26.92 -12.93 4.06
N PHE A 76 -26.31 -11.84 3.56
CA PHE A 76 -26.70 -11.16 2.31
C PHE A 76 -25.55 -11.16 1.27
N PRO A 77 -25.50 -12.15 0.35
CA PRO A 77 -24.47 -12.25 -0.69
C PRO A 77 -24.30 -10.99 -1.55
N GLU A 78 -25.38 -10.26 -1.81
CA GLU A 78 -25.41 -9.03 -2.58
C GLU A 78 -24.79 -7.82 -1.88
N TRP A 79 -24.59 -7.88 -0.56
CA TRP A 79 -23.98 -6.78 0.23
C TRP A 79 -22.49 -6.99 0.49
N ARG A 80 -21.95 -8.21 0.26
CA ARG A 80 -20.56 -8.58 0.56
C ARG A 80 -19.55 -7.62 -0.05
N GLU A 81 -19.71 -7.31 -1.34
CA GLU A 81 -18.86 -6.38 -2.07
C GLU A 81 -18.80 -5.02 -1.34
N GLN A 82 -19.96 -4.44 -1.06
CA GLN A 82 -20.03 -3.10 -0.49
C GLN A 82 -19.50 -3.04 0.95
N ILE A 83 -19.75 -4.07 1.76
CA ILE A 83 -19.23 -4.14 3.14
C ILE A 83 -17.70 -4.18 3.13
N ILE A 84 -17.09 -5.04 2.31
CA ILE A 84 -15.63 -5.14 2.20
C ILE A 84 -15.02 -3.86 1.64
N VAL A 85 -15.62 -3.28 0.60
CA VAL A 85 -15.14 -2.02 0.01
C VAL A 85 -15.23 -0.86 1.00
N ALA A 86 -16.28 -0.80 1.82
CA ALA A 86 -16.42 0.22 2.86
C ALA A 86 -15.29 0.10 3.91
N GLU A 87 -14.98 -1.10 4.39
CA GLU A 87 -13.90 -1.33 5.35
C GLU A 87 -12.51 -1.01 4.75
N ILE A 88 -12.24 -1.40 3.50
CA ILE A 88 -11.01 -1.01 2.79
C ILE A 88 -10.92 0.52 2.65
N THR A 89 -12.05 1.17 2.35
CA THR A 89 -12.12 2.63 2.21
C THR A 89 -11.86 3.34 3.53
N LEU A 90 -12.31 2.78 4.66
CA LEU A 90 -12.00 3.26 6.01
C LEU A 90 -10.49 3.16 6.30
N LEU A 91 -9.90 1.99 6.06
CA LEU A 91 -8.46 1.72 6.21
C LEU A 91 -7.57 2.62 5.33
N HIS A 92 -8.08 3.02 4.17
CA HIS A 92 -7.40 3.91 3.23
C HIS A 92 -7.50 5.39 3.65
N ASN A 93 -8.71 5.88 3.95
CA ASN A 93 -8.98 7.32 4.09
C ASN A 93 -8.88 7.86 5.52
N GLN A 94 -9.17 7.04 6.53
CA GLN A 94 -9.36 7.52 7.90
C GLN A 94 -8.30 7.03 8.88
N LEU A 95 -7.61 5.92 8.55
CA LEU A 95 -6.61 5.31 9.41
C LEU A 95 -5.20 5.55 8.89
N THR A 96 -4.33 6.06 9.78
CA THR A 96 -2.91 6.31 9.48
C THR A 96 -2.02 5.43 10.34
N ASP A 97 -0.74 5.34 9.97
CA ASP A 97 0.25 4.55 10.70
C ASP A 97 0.53 5.07 12.13
N PHE A 98 0.05 6.28 12.46
CA PHE A 98 0.21 6.93 13.76
C PHE A 98 -0.81 6.48 14.81
N TYR A 99 -1.77 5.62 14.43
CA TYR A 99 -2.77 5.02 15.33
C TYR A 99 -2.67 3.48 15.30
N PRO A 100 -1.52 2.92 15.70
CA PRO A 100 -1.21 1.51 15.48
C PRO A 100 -2.23 0.52 16.05
N ALA A 101 -2.78 0.79 17.24
CA ALA A 101 -3.77 -0.10 17.85
C ALA A 101 -5.10 -0.12 17.07
N VAL A 102 -5.57 1.05 16.64
CA VAL A 102 -6.82 1.18 15.86
C VAL A 102 -6.66 0.56 14.47
N LEU A 103 -5.48 0.75 13.85
CA LEU A 103 -5.15 0.13 12.57
C LEU A 103 -5.17 -1.40 12.66
N ASP A 104 -4.58 -1.98 13.72
CA ASP A 104 -4.57 -3.43 13.93
C ASP A 104 -5.97 -3.99 14.14
N GLU A 105 -6.82 -3.26 14.86
CA GLU A 105 -8.22 -3.63 15.11
C GLU A 105 -9.03 -3.67 13.80
N ALA A 106 -8.97 -2.59 13.02
CA ALA A 106 -9.66 -2.51 11.73
C ALA A 106 -9.14 -3.57 10.74
N LEU A 107 -7.82 -3.80 10.69
CA LEU A 107 -7.25 -4.83 9.83
C LEU A 107 -7.69 -6.25 10.26
N ARG A 108 -7.82 -6.49 11.58
CA ARG A 108 -8.34 -7.76 12.10
C ARG A 108 -9.82 -7.93 11.79
N LEU A 109 -10.61 -6.86 11.87
CA LEU A 109 -12.02 -6.88 11.47
C LEU A 109 -12.15 -7.24 9.97
N LEU A 110 -11.37 -6.61 9.10
CA LEU A 110 -11.32 -6.97 7.67
C LEU A 110 -10.99 -8.45 7.48
N HIS A 111 -9.99 -8.97 8.20
CA HIS A 111 -9.65 -10.39 8.15
C HIS A 111 -10.81 -11.29 8.60
N GLN A 112 -11.50 -10.96 9.69
CA GLN A 112 -12.67 -11.71 10.14
C GLN A 112 -13.83 -11.66 9.14
N MET A 113 -14.07 -10.52 8.49
CA MET A 113 -15.05 -10.39 7.41
C MET A 113 -14.73 -11.31 6.23
N VAL A 114 -13.46 -11.39 5.81
CA VAL A 114 -13.02 -12.28 4.73
C VAL A 114 -13.16 -13.75 5.13
N VAL A 115 -12.84 -14.11 6.38
CA VAL A 115 -13.06 -15.48 6.90
C VAL A 115 -14.56 -15.84 6.91
N THR A 116 -15.42 -14.88 7.27
CA THR A 116 -16.87 -15.04 7.23
C THR A 116 -17.36 -15.24 5.79
N TRP A 117 -16.84 -14.47 4.82
CA TRP A 117 -17.12 -14.68 3.39
C TRP A 117 -16.72 -16.08 2.97
N LYS A 118 -15.49 -16.51 3.29
CA LYS A 118 -15.03 -17.87 2.98
C LYS A 118 -15.99 -18.92 3.53
N SER A 119 -16.36 -18.81 4.81
CA SER A 119 -17.27 -19.77 5.45
C SER A 119 -18.63 -19.83 4.74
N ALA A 120 -19.18 -18.68 4.34
CA ALA A 120 -20.42 -18.62 3.60
C ALA A 120 -20.28 -19.24 2.18
N ALA A 121 -19.18 -18.97 1.48
CA ALA A 121 -18.89 -19.56 0.17
C ALA A 121 -18.78 -21.10 0.22
N LEU A 122 -18.16 -21.67 1.28
CA LEU A 122 -18.15 -23.13 1.47
C LEU A 122 -19.55 -23.69 1.68
N GLN A 123 -20.38 -23.00 2.46
CA GLN A 123 -21.76 -23.45 2.72
C GLN A 123 -22.62 -23.40 1.45
N GLU A 124 -22.48 -22.35 0.64
CA GLU A 124 -23.15 -22.20 -0.66
C GLU A 124 -22.75 -23.35 -1.60
N LYS A 125 -21.44 -23.60 -1.75
CA LYS A 125 -20.92 -24.70 -2.58
C LYS A 125 -21.39 -26.07 -2.13
N LYS A 126 -21.49 -26.30 -0.81
CA LYS A 126 -22.02 -27.56 -0.26
C LYS A 126 -23.50 -27.75 -0.61
N LYS A 127 -24.31 -26.69 -0.52
CA LYS A 127 -25.74 -26.72 -0.89
C LYS A 127 -25.95 -26.96 -2.39
N GLU A 128 -25.07 -26.44 -3.24
CA GLU A 128 -25.10 -26.71 -4.69
C GLU A 128 -24.83 -28.18 -5.00
N GLN A 129 -23.81 -28.78 -4.38
CA GLN A 129 -23.48 -30.20 -4.56
C GLN A 129 -24.62 -31.13 -4.09
N GLU A 130 -25.28 -30.80 -2.98
CA GLU A 130 -26.46 -31.53 -2.48
C GLU A 130 -27.67 -31.43 -3.43
N LYS A 131 -27.82 -30.34 -4.18
CA LYS A 131 -28.91 -30.17 -5.16
C LYS A 131 -28.66 -30.96 -6.45
N ASP A 132 -27.45 -30.89 -7.00
CA ASP A 132 -27.06 -31.65 -8.21
C ASP A 132 -27.17 -33.17 -8.01
N SER A 133 -27.05 -33.65 -6.76
CA SER A 133 -27.23 -35.06 -6.41
C SER A 133 -28.68 -35.56 -6.56
N ASN A 134 -29.65 -34.63 -6.55
CA ASN A 134 -31.09 -34.92 -6.52
C ASN A 134 -31.86 -34.43 -7.76
N SER A 135 -31.23 -33.76 -8.74
CA SER A 135 -31.90 -33.22 -9.93
C SER A 135 -31.20 -33.59 -11.25
N PHE A 136 -31.92 -34.29 -12.14
CA PHE A 136 -31.49 -34.67 -13.50
C PHE A 136 -31.73 -33.57 -14.57
N GLU A 137 -32.02 -32.33 -14.17
CA GLU A 137 -32.31 -31.25 -15.13
C GLU A 137 -31.12 -30.32 -15.31
N ASN A 138 -30.51 -30.41 -16.50
CA ASN A 138 -29.55 -29.45 -17.04
C ASN A 138 -30.16 -28.05 -17.12
N ALA A 139 -29.83 -27.20 -16.16
CA ALA A 139 -29.93 -25.76 -16.33
C ALA A 139 -28.58 -25.14 -15.97
N HIS A 140 -27.77 -24.83 -16.98
CA HIS A 140 -26.69 -23.85 -16.85
C HIS A 140 -27.32 -22.48 -16.57
N SER A 141 -27.73 -22.24 -15.33
CA SER A 141 -28.11 -20.90 -14.88
C SER A 141 -26.85 -20.05 -14.83
N ALA A 142 -26.86 -18.92 -15.55
CA ALA A 142 -25.77 -17.95 -15.46
C ALA A 142 -25.57 -17.54 -13.99
N PRO A 143 -24.31 -17.40 -13.53
CA PRO A 143 -24.03 -17.00 -12.15
C PRO A 143 -24.70 -15.64 -11.83
N PRO A 144 -25.15 -15.43 -10.59
CA PRO A 144 -25.79 -14.19 -10.19
C PRO A 144 -24.92 -12.96 -10.49
N LEU A 145 -25.53 -11.85 -10.92
CA LEU A 145 -24.80 -10.64 -11.35
C LEU A 145 -23.87 -10.06 -10.27
N TYR A 146 -24.17 -10.27 -8.98
CA TYR A 146 -23.32 -9.79 -7.88
C TYR A 146 -21.97 -10.52 -7.79
N VAL A 147 -21.83 -11.71 -8.39
CA VAL A 147 -20.58 -12.49 -8.39
C VAL A 147 -19.53 -11.90 -9.33
N LEU A 148 -19.94 -11.12 -10.34
CA LEU A 148 -19.05 -10.57 -11.37
C LEU A 148 -17.93 -9.70 -10.81
N ASN A 149 -18.17 -9.01 -9.70
CA ASN A 149 -17.22 -8.10 -9.07
C ASN A 149 -16.37 -8.75 -7.97
N TYR A 150 -16.65 -10.01 -7.60
CA TYR A 150 -15.98 -10.65 -6.46
C TYR A 150 -14.46 -10.72 -6.63
N ALA A 151 -13.97 -11.03 -7.84
CA ALA A 151 -12.53 -11.03 -8.12
C ALA A 151 -11.91 -9.64 -7.85
N SER A 152 -12.55 -8.57 -8.32
CA SER A 152 -12.07 -7.19 -8.12
C SER A 152 -11.99 -6.83 -6.62
N VAL A 153 -13.02 -7.17 -5.85
CA VAL A 153 -13.07 -6.89 -4.40
C VAL A 153 -12.01 -7.69 -3.65
N LEU A 154 -11.84 -8.98 -4.00
CA LEU A 154 -10.82 -9.84 -3.40
C LEU A 154 -9.40 -9.35 -3.72
N HIS A 155 -9.15 -8.89 -4.94
CA HIS A 155 -7.86 -8.27 -5.28
C HIS A 155 -7.67 -6.89 -4.62
N ALA A 156 -8.75 -6.16 -4.28
CA ALA A 156 -8.65 -4.96 -3.46
C ALA A 156 -8.21 -5.28 -2.03
N VAL A 157 -8.68 -6.39 -1.46
CA VAL A 157 -8.18 -6.94 -0.17
C VAL A 157 -6.70 -7.30 -0.28
N GLU A 158 -6.28 -7.97 -1.36
CA GLU A 158 -4.86 -8.27 -1.58
C GLU A 158 -4.01 -7.01 -1.73
N GLY A 159 -4.53 -5.98 -2.41
CA GLY A 159 -3.86 -4.68 -2.52
C GLY A 159 -3.65 -4.01 -1.16
N MET A 160 -4.66 -4.03 -0.29
CA MET A 160 -4.52 -3.55 1.10
C MET A 160 -3.52 -4.38 1.90
N ALA A 161 -3.52 -5.71 1.74
CA ALA A 161 -2.55 -6.59 2.38
C ALA A 161 -1.11 -6.29 1.91
N LEU A 162 -0.89 -6.04 0.61
CA LEU A 162 0.41 -5.61 0.07
C LEU A 162 0.91 -4.31 0.72
N VAL A 163 0.03 -3.34 0.96
CA VAL A 163 0.37 -2.09 1.68
C VAL A 163 0.79 -2.42 3.12
N MET A 164 0.06 -3.31 3.79
CA MET A 164 0.32 -3.68 5.19
C MET A 164 1.60 -4.49 5.38
N LEU A 165 2.16 -5.09 4.33
CA LEU A 165 3.49 -5.70 4.38
C LEU A 165 4.62 -4.69 4.64
N CYS A 166 4.41 -3.40 4.37
CA CYS A 166 5.38 -2.34 4.68
C CYS A 166 5.48 -2.00 6.18
N GLN A 167 4.49 -2.40 6.98
CA GLN A 167 4.44 -2.07 8.41
C GLN A 167 5.70 -2.52 9.14
N ILE A 168 6.14 -1.77 10.14
CA ILE A 168 7.34 -2.15 10.93
C ILE A 168 6.99 -3.27 11.91
N ARG A 169 5.78 -3.18 12.49
CA ARG A 169 5.30 -4.12 13.50
C ARG A 169 4.96 -5.47 12.85
N PRO A 170 5.24 -6.60 13.53
CA PRO A 170 4.99 -7.93 12.98
C PRO A 170 3.50 -8.25 12.85
N GLN A 171 2.66 -7.71 13.73
CA GLN A 171 1.23 -8.03 13.79
C GLN A 171 0.47 -7.67 12.50
N PRO A 172 0.54 -6.44 11.96
CA PRO A 172 -0.05 -6.11 10.66
C PRO A 172 0.41 -7.03 9.52
N LYS A 173 1.71 -7.38 9.47
CA LYS A 173 2.25 -8.27 8.43
C LYS A 173 1.63 -9.67 8.51
N LYS A 174 1.51 -10.21 9.73
CA LYS A 174 0.88 -11.53 9.94
C LYS A 174 -0.58 -11.53 9.51
N ILE A 175 -1.34 -10.47 9.83
CA ILE A 175 -2.74 -10.34 9.39
C ILE A 175 -2.80 -10.19 7.86
N ALA A 176 -1.90 -9.41 7.26
CA ALA A 176 -1.81 -9.28 5.81
C ALA A 176 -1.57 -10.62 5.11
N ILE A 177 -0.61 -11.42 5.60
CA ILE A 177 -0.36 -12.76 5.05
C ILE A 177 -1.58 -13.67 5.19
N SER A 178 -2.29 -13.63 6.33
CA SER A 178 -3.52 -14.38 6.52
C SER A 178 -4.62 -13.93 5.54
N LEU A 179 -4.81 -12.62 5.34
CA LEU A 179 -5.73 -12.07 4.33
C LEU A 179 -5.45 -12.64 2.94
N LEU A 180 -4.18 -12.65 2.51
CA LEU A 180 -3.80 -13.20 1.20
C LEU A 180 -4.12 -14.71 1.09
N LYS A 181 -3.89 -15.48 2.16
CA LYS A 181 -4.22 -16.92 2.21
C LYS A 181 -5.72 -17.17 2.15
N GLU A 182 -6.50 -16.34 2.82
CA GLU A 182 -7.97 -16.42 2.81
C GLU A 182 -8.54 -16.04 1.43
N VAL A 183 -8.05 -14.96 0.82
CA VAL A 183 -8.44 -14.58 -0.56
C VAL A 183 -8.14 -15.71 -1.55
N LYS A 184 -6.93 -16.28 -1.51
CA LYS A 184 -6.58 -17.45 -2.35
C LYS A 184 -7.58 -18.60 -2.20
N GLN A 185 -8.01 -18.90 -0.97
CA GLN A 185 -9.00 -19.95 -0.72
C GLN A 185 -10.34 -19.59 -1.34
N ILE A 186 -10.83 -18.36 -1.13
CA ILE A 186 -12.13 -17.90 -1.68
C ILE A 186 -12.13 -17.96 -3.21
N ILE A 187 -11.09 -17.45 -3.88
CA ILE A 187 -10.95 -17.51 -5.34
C ILE A 187 -11.04 -18.97 -5.84
N SER A 188 -10.38 -19.90 -5.15
CA SER A 188 -10.41 -21.33 -5.48
C SER A 188 -11.78 -21.98 -5.22
N ILE A 189 -12.43 -21.65 -4.11
CA ILE A 189 -13.76 -22.19 -3.75
C ILE A 189 -14.80 -21.76 -4.78
N LEU A 190 -14.79 -20.48 -5.15
CA LEU A 190 -15.75 -19.88 -6.07
C LEU A 190 -15.38 -20.05 -7.55
N ALA A 191 -14.20 -20.62 -7.86
CA ALA A 191 -13.70 -20.83 -9.22
C ALA A 191 -13.79 -19.55 -10.09
N LEU A 192 -13.26 -18.44 -9.59
CA LEU A 192 -13.32 -17.15 -10.28
C LEU A 192 -12.32 -17.10 -11.44
N ASP A 193 -12.78 -17.39 -12.66
CA ASP A 193 -11.94 -17.41 -13.88
C ASP A 193 -11.40 -16.03 -14.30
N ASN A 194 -12.04 -14.96 -13.86
CA ASN A 194 -11.63 -13.58 -14.14
C ASN A 194 -10.63 -13.02 -13.11
N ALA A 195 -10.21 -13.82 -12.13
CA ALA A 195 -9.24 -13.41 -11.11
C ALA A 195 -7.80 -13.54 -11.63
N ASP A 196 -6.95 -12.59 -11.24
CA ASP A 196 -5.50 -12.69 -11.37
C ASP A 196 -4.97 -13.84 -10.51
N THR A 197 -3.69 -14.21 -10.69
CA THR A 197 -3.06 -15.18 -9.78
C THR A 197 -3.09 -14.63 -8.34
N PRO A 198 -3.56 -15.40 -7.34
CA PRO A 198 -3.56 -14.94 -5.95
C PRO A 198 -2.15 -14.52 -5.50
N VAL A 199 -2.04 -13.36 -4.88
CA VAL A 199 -0.77 -12.69 -4.55
C VAL A 199 0.14 -13.57 -3.71
N ILE A 200 -0.40 -14.28 -2.70
CA ILE A 200 0.42 -15.17 -1.85
C ILE A 200 1.09 -16.28 -2.65
N THR A 201 0.46 -16.79 -3.71
CA THR A 201 1.05 -17.82 -4.57
C THR A 201 2.26 -17.26 -5.31
N VAL A 202 2.15 -16.05 -5.85
CA VAL A 202 3.27 -15.38 -6.54
C VAL A 202 4.40 -15.06 -5.57
N LEU A 203 4.07 -14.62 -4.36
CA LEU A 203 5.04 -14.34 -3.31
C LEU A 203 5.80 -15.61 -2.88
N ASP A 204 5.10 -16.72 -2.63
CA ASP A 204 5.73 -18.01 -2.28
C ASP A 204 6.68 -18.48 -3.40
N GLU A 205 6.23 -18.45 -4.66
CA GLU A 205 7.05 -18.85 -5.81
C GLU A 205 8.27 -17.94 -6.04
N ALA A 206 8.15 -16.64 -5.75
CA ALA A 206 9.23 -15.68 -5.89
C ALA A 206 10.24 -15.72 -4.73
N THR A 207 9.84 -16.24 -3.56
CA THR A 207 10.65 -16.18 -2.32
C THR A 207 12.05 -16.78 -2.48
N PRO A 208 12.25 -17.99 -3.05
CA PRO A 208 13.60 -18.54 -3.25
C PRO A 208 14.49 -17.69 -4.16
N TYR A 209 13.90 -16.98 -5.12
CA TYR A 209 14.62 -16.06 -5.99
C TYR A 209 15.03 -14.79 -5.23
N VAL A 210 14.10 -14.17 -4.50
CA VAL A 210 14.33 -12.95 -3.73
C VAL A 210 15.39 -13.18 -2.65
N VAL A 211 15.33 -14.28 -1.89
CA VAL A 211 16.34 -14.60 -0.86
C VAL A 211 17.74 -14.78 -1.46
N ARG A 212 17.85 -15.39 -2.64
CA ARG A 212 19.14 -15.60 -3.29
C ARG A 212 19.75 -14.30 -3.79
N LYS A 213 18.94 -13.45 -4.42
CA LYS A 213 19.38 -12.25 -5.13
C LYS A 213 19.44 -10.99 -4.26
N TYR A 214 18.45 -10.77 -3.38
CA TYR A 214 18.32 -9.52 -2.61
C TYR A 214 18.81 -9.63 -1.16
N ILE A 215 18.84 -10.84 -0.60
CA ILE A 215 19.28 -11.11 0.78
C ILE A 215 20.67 -11.76 0.77
N GLU A 216 21.58 -11.30 -0.10
CA GLU A 216 22.91 -11.92 -0.24
C GLU A 216 23.82 -11.67 0.97
N HIS A 217 23.59 -10.59 1.73
CA HIS A 217 24.36 -10.22 2.93
C HIS A 217 24.27 -11.26 4.04
N ILE A 218 23.18 -12.00 4.13
CA ILE A 218 23.06 -13.10 5.08
C ILE A 218 23.89 -14.29 4.56
N PRO A 219 24.80 -14.86 5.38
CA PRO A 219 25.64 -15.97 4.97
C PRO A 219 24.83 -17.13 4.37
N LEU A 220 25.40 -17.77 3.34
CA LEU A 220 24.70 -18.83 2.61
C LEU A 220 24.26 -19.98 3.53
N TYR A 221 25.09 -20.38 4.51
CA TYR A 221 24.76 -21.46 5.45
C TYR A 221 23.50 -21.17 6.26
N GLU A 222 23.28 -19.91 6.61
CA GLU A 222 22.09 -19.49 7.36
C GLU A 222 20.87 -19.52 6.43
N ARG A 223 20.96 -18.93 5.23
CA ARG A 223 19.87 -18.91 4.25
C ARG A 223 19.43 -20.31 3.82
N THR A 224 20.35 -21.27 3.69
CA THR A 224 20.02 -22.65 3.34
C THR A 224 19.22 -23.39 4.42
N SER A 225 19.26 -22.92 5.66
CA SER A 225 18.46 -23.49 6.76
C SER A 225 17.02 -22.97 6.81
N TRP A 226 16.68 -21.98 5.99
CA TRP A 226 15.37 -21.34 6.01
C TRP A 226 14.35 -22.14 5.22
N ASN A 227 13.11 -22.19 5.71
CA ASN A 227 11.99 -22.56 4.87
C ASN A 227 11.71 -21.40 3.91
N LEU A 228 11.76 -21.66 2.60
CA LEU A 228 11.71 -20.64 1.56
C LEU A 228 10.27 -20.38 1.07
N ASP A 229 9.31 -20.46 1.98
CA ASP A 229 7.96 -19.92 1.79
C ASP A 229 7.90 -18.45 2.24
N PHE A 230 6.96 -17.69 1.71
CA PHE A 230 6.86 -16.25 1.95
C PHE A 230 6.61 -15.94 3.43
N THR A 231 5.83 -16.78 4.13
CA THR A 231 5.48 -16.54 5.54
C THR A 231 6.73 -16.62 6.41
N SER A 232 7.50 -17.69 6.27
CA SER A 232 8.73 -17.91 7.04
C SER A 232 9.79 -16.86 6.72
N VAL A 233 9.98 -16.53 5.45
CA VAL A 233 11.00 -15.54 5.03
C VAL A 233 10.62 -14.12 5.44
N CYS A 234 9.33 -13.75 5.38
CA CYS A 234 8.86 -12.43 5.82
C CYS A 234 9.25 -12.16 7.28
N ASP A 235 9.01 -13.10 8.18
CA ASP A 235 9.36 -12.96 9.60
C ASP A 235 10.88 -12.85 9.81
N LYS A 236 11.67 -13.67 9.08
CA LYS A 236 13.14 -13.64 9.20
C LYS A 236 13.76 -12.36 8.66
N VAL A 237 13.40 -11.96 7.45
CA VAL A 237 13.95 -10.76 6.80
C VAL A 237 13.54 -9.48 7.52
N ALA A 238 12.31 -9.44 8.06
CA ALA A 238 11.85 -8.31 8.85
C ALA A 238 12.59 -8.14 10.20
N ALA A 239 13.25 -9.19 10.69
CA ALA A 239 14.02 -9.16 11.93
C ALA A 239 15.51 -8.83 11.73
N ILE A 240 15.96 -8.66 10.47
CA ILE A 240 17.34 -8.29 10.18
C ILE A 240 17.53 -6.80 10.43
N ASP A 241 18.43 -6.46 11.35
CA ASP A 241 18.83 -5.08 11.57
C ASP A 241 19.61 -4.54 10.36
N SER A 242 19.33 -3.28 10.01
CA SER A 242 20.06 -2.59 8.95
C SER A 242 21.40 -2.11 9.51
N ASP A 243 22.50 -2.80 9.18
CA ASP A 243 23.84 -2.37 9.57
C ASP A 243 24.66 -1.94 8.35
N VAL A 244 24.96 -0.64 8.29
CA VAL A 244 25.76 -0.01 7.24
C VAL A 244 27.20 -0.54 7.24
N CYS A 245 27.69 -1.08 8.37
CA CYS A 245 29.03 -1.64 8.53
C CYS A 245 29.14 -3.12 8.13
N LEU A 246 28.02 -3.85 7.98
CA LEU A 246 28.00 -5.26 7.55
C LEU A 246 28.03 -5.41 6.03
N VAL A 247 28.17 -4.31 5.30
CA VAL A 247 28.26 -4.31 3.84
C VAL A 247 29.60 -4.88 3.42
N ASN A 248 29.56 -6.02 2.71
CA ASN A 248 30.73 -6.59 2.06
C ASN A 248 31.35 -5.56 1.11
N SER A 249 32.41 -4.89 1.56
CA SER A 249 33.26 -3.99 0.77
C SER A 249 33.76 -4.67 -0.52
N ASP A 250 33.76 -6.00 -0.56
CA ASP A 250 34.45 -6.79 -1.57
C ASP A 250 33.64 -7.03 -2.87
N LYS A 251 32.35 -6.66 -2.93
CA LYS A 251 31.52 -6.85 -4.14
C LYS A 251 30.94 -5.56 -4.75
N GLY A 252 31.26 -4.39 -4.20
CA GLY A 252 30.77 -3.10 -4.72
C GLY A 252 29.25 -2.93 -4.70
N ASN A 253 28.51 -3.81 -4.02
CA ASN A 253 27.05 -3.85 -4.09
C ASN A 253 26.47 -2.98 -2.94
N GLU A 254 26.38 -1.67 -3.17
CA GLU A 254 25.82 -0.69 -2.22
C GLU A 254 24.36 -0.97 -1.82
N TYR A 255 23.70 -1.93 -2.49
CA TYR A 255 22.36 -2.44 -2.19
C TYR A 255 22.17 -2.98 -0.79
N LEU A 256 23.27 -3.32 -0.12
CA LEU A 256 23.29 -3.90 1.21
C LEU A 256 23.27 -2.85 2.33
N GLN A 257 23.33 -1.55 2.01
CA GLN A 257 23.13 -0.47 3.00
C GLN A 257 21.66 -0.21 3.33
N TRP A 258 20.73 -0.76 2.54
CA TRP A 258 19.30 -0.50 2.68
C TRP A 258 18.60 -1.53 3.56
N ASP A 259 17.44 -1.13 4.11
CA ASP A 259 16.55 -2.01 4.87
C ASP A 259 16.30 -3.33 4.10
N PRO A 260 16.70 -4.50 4.67
CA PRO A 260 16.61 -5.78 3.97
C PRO A 260 15.20 -6.11 3.49
N TRP A 261 14.19 -5.66 4.22
CA TRP A 261 12.79 -5.86 3.84
C TRP A 261 12.38 -4.95 2.68
N ALA A 262 12.82 -3.70 2.64
CA ALA A 262 12.64 -2.82 1.48
C ALA A 262 13.29 -3.41 0.21
N CYS A 263 14.50 -3.97 0.33
CA CYS A 263 15.16 -4.70 -0.76
C CYS A 263 14.35 -5.93 -1.20
N ALA A 264 13.86 -6.73 -0.26
CA ALA A 264 13.00 -7.88 -0.58
C ALA A 264 11.72 -7.46 -1.32
N LEU A 265 11.05 -6.40 -0.85
CA LEU A 265 9.85 -5.83 -1.49
C LEU A 265 10.13 -5.38 -2.93
N SER A 266 11.29 -4.74 -3.17
CA SER A 266 11.73 -4.39 -4.53
C SER A 266 11.86 -5.62 -5.44
N GLY A 267 12.38 -6.73 -4.91
CA GLY A 267 12.51 -8.00 -5.61
C GLY A 267 11.19 -8.69 -5.90
N TYR A 268 10.26 -8.74 -4.94
CA TYR A 268 8.91 -9.25 -5.18
C TYR A 268 8.14 -8.42 -6.23
N ALA A 269 8.49 -7.14 -6.36
CA ALA A 269 7.92 -6.24 -7.33
C ALA A 269 8.67 -6.21 -8.69
N GLU A 270 9.59 -7.14 -8.97
CA GLU A 270 10.13 -7.29 -10.33
C GLU A 270 9.01 -7.65 -11.33
N ARG A 271 9.19 -7.29 -12.61
CA ARG A 271 8.17 -7.45 -13.67
C ARG A 271 7.60 -8.87 -13.74
N LYS A 272 8.44 -9.90 -13.64
CA LYS A 272 8.04 -11.33 -13.74
C LYS A 272 7.25 -11.88 -12.55
N HIS A 273 7.06 -11.08 -11.49
CA HIS A 273 6.38 -11.46 -10.26
C HIS A 273 5.07 -10.67 -10.12
N LEU A 274 4.93 -9.84 -9.08
CA LEU A 274 3.66 -9.18 -8.74
C LEU A 274 3.10 -8.31 -9.86
N ILE A 275 3.95 -7.56 -10.55
CA ILE A 275 3.50 -6.58 -11.57
C ILE A 275 2.79 -7.25 -12.74
N SER A 276 3.29 -8.40 -13.23
CA SER A 276 2.67 -9.08 -14.37
C SER A 276 1.58 -10.08 -13.99
N ARG A 277 1.66 -10.68 -12.79
CA ARG A 277 0.77 -11.78 -12.38
C ARG A 277 -0.36 -11.36 -11.45
N CYS A 278 -0.26 -10.18 -10.82
CA CYS A 278 -1.25 -9.63 -9.90
C CYS A 278 -1.60 -8.16 -10.21
N PRO A 279 -1.86 -7.76 -11.47
CA PRO A 279 -2.07 -6.36 -11.85
C PRO A 279 -3.24 -5.69 -11.12
N SER A 280 -4.32 -6.41 -10.80
CA SER A 280 -5.46 -5.87 -10.05
C SER A 280 -5.08 -5.51 -8.62
N ALA A 281 -4.36 -6.40 -7.92
CA ALA A 281 -3.90 -6.13 -6.55
C ALA A 281 -2.89 -4.97 -6.51
N VAL A 282 -1.97 -4.92 -7.47
CA VAL A 282 -1.00 -3.82 -7.64
C VAL A 282 -1.71 -2.48 -7.85
N THR A 283 -2.71 -2.45 -8.74
CA THR A 283 -3.48 -1.23 -9.04
C THR A 283 -4.26 -0.74 -7.82
N ASN A 284 -4.88 -1.66 -7.07
CA ASN A 284 -5.62 -1.32 -5.85
C ASN A 284 -4.70 -0.90 -4.68
N ALA A 285 -3.47 -1.44 -4.61
CA ALA A 285 -2.50 -1.05 -3.58
C ALA A 285 -2.00 0.39 -3.77
N TRP A 286 -1.86 0.83 -5.03
CA TRP A 286 -1.11 2.03 -5.37
C TRP A 286 -1.62 3.33 -4.71
N PRO A 287 -2.93 3.66 -4.76
CA PRO A 287 -3.45 4.87 -4.10
C PRO A 287 -3.18 4.89 -2.59
N THR A 288 -3.30 3.73 -1.92
CA THR A 288 -3.06 3.62 -0.47
C THR A 288 -1.59 3.77 -0.13
N LEU A 289 -0.70 3.15 -0.92
CA LEU A 289 0.75 3.33 -0.78
C LEU A 289 1.12 4.81 -0.91
N PHE A 290 0.62 5.50 -1.92
CA PHE A 290 0.91 6.91 -2.14
C PHE A 290 0.37 7.80 -1.01
N SER A 291 -0.87 7.56 -0.56
CA SER A 291 -1.47 8.29 0.56
C SER A 291 -0.63 8.15 1.84
N ARG A 292 -0.22 6.92 2.18
CA ARG A 292 0.62 6.65 3.36
C ARG A 292 2.04 7.20 3.20
N LEU A 293 2.64 7.09 2.02
CA LEU A 293 3.92 7.73 1.72
C LEU A 293 3.85 9.24 2.00
N MET A 294 2.81 9.91 1.51
CA MET A 294 2.64 11.36 1.72
C MET A 294 2.40 11.72 3.19
N ALA A 295 1.64 10.91 3.93
CA ALA A 295 1.43 11.10 5.36
C ALA A 295 2.75 11.01 6.16
N VAL A 296 3.59 10.03 5.84
CA VAL A 296 4.89 9.86 6.52
C VAL A 296 5.95 10.86 5.99
N ASN A 297 5.82 11.34 4.75
CA ASN A 297 6.77 12.28 4.13
C ASN A 297 6.98 13.56 4.96
N ALA A 298 5.95 14.03 5.68
CA ALA A 298 6.07 15.18 6.56
C ALA A 298 7.16 15.00 7.64
N TYR A 299 7.41 13.76 8.07
CA TYR A 299 8.42 13.41 9.06
C TYR A 299 9.81 13.20 8.45
N VAL A 300 9.91 13.14 7.12
CA VAL A 300 11.18 12.94 6.41
C VAL A 300 11.73 14.27 5.85
N ASP A 301 10.86 15.23 5.60
CA ASP A 301 11.21 16.53 5.01
C ASP A 301 12.04 17.42 5.96
N PRO A 302 13.29 17.79 5.63
CA PRO A 302 14.14 18.63 6.46
C PRO A 302 13.65 20.07 6.57
N SER A 303 12.74 20.52 5.68
CA SER A 303 12.12 21.83 5.78
C SER A 303 11.00 21.90 6.82
N ASN A 304 10.55 20.76 7.35
CA ASN A 304 9.57 20.73 8.42
C ASN A 304 10.24 21.11 9.75
N PRO A 305 9.78 22.15 10.46
CA PRO A 305 10.35 22.59 11.74
C PRO A 305 10.40 21.48 12.80
N GLN A 306 9.52 20.48 12.73
CA GLN A 306 9.51 19.34 13.63
C GLN A 306 10.76 18.43 13.48
N ASN A 307 11.46 18.52 12.34
CA ASN A 307 12.60 17.68 11.99
C ASN A 307 13.96 18.39 12.18
N GLU A 308 13.98 19.64 12.66
CA GLU A 308 15.22 20.41 12.91
C GLU A 308 16.19 19.72 13.90
N ASN A 309 15.67 18.82 14.74
CA ASN A 309 16.45 18.11 15.76
C ASN A 309 17.07 16.77 15.31
N ARG A 310 17.00 16.39 14.02
CA ARG A 310 17.59 15.13 13.51
C ARG A 310 19.11 15.02 13.77
N ALA A 311 19.80 16.14 13.90
CA ALA A 311 21.22 16.19 14.25
C ALA A 311 21.51 16.13 15.77
N SER A 312 20.48 16.14 16.63
CA SER A 312 20.64 16.15 18.08
C SER A 312 20.46 14.75 18.67
N LEU A 313 21.57 14.07 18.97
CA LEU A 313 21.63 12.74 19.58
C LEU A 313 21.04 12.65 21.01
N LEU A 314 20.50 13.74 21.57
CA LEU A 314 20.24 13.87 23.02
C LEU A 314 18.76 14.00 23.43
N ARG A 315 17.79 13.80 22.51
CA ARG A 315 16.37 13.75 22.90
C ARG A 315 15.62 12.55 22.30
N GLY A 316 15.94 11.36 22.80
CA GLY A 316 14.96 10.28 22.86
C GLY A 316 13.86 10.63 23.87
N SER A 317 13.00 11.61 23.57
CA SER A 317 11.82 11.87 24.39
C SER A 317 10.82 10.74 24.18
N LYS A 318 10.79 9.78 25.11
CA LYS A 318 9.69 8.81 25.24
C LYS A 318 8.40 9.59 25.44
N SER A 319 7.65 9.85 24.37
CA SER A 319 6.28 10.35 24.49
C SER A 319 5.46 9.24 25.14
N LYS A 320 4.88 9.51 26.32
CA LYS A 320 3.89 8.62 26.95
C LYS A 320 2.79 8.33 25.92
N GLY A 321 2.73 7.12 25.41
CA GLY A 321 1.66 6.68 24.51
C GLY A 321 0.31 6.73 25.23
N SER A 322 -0.75 7.08 24.50
CA SER A 322 -2.12 6.88 24.97
C SER A 322 -2.47 5.39 24.82
N SER A 323 -2.99 4.76 25.88
CA SER A 323 -3.34 3.33 25.90
C SER A 323 -4.28 2.92 24.77
N VAL A 324 -5.10 3.85 24.28
CA VAL A 324 -6.12 3.63 23.25
C VAL A 324 -5.53 3.60 21.84
N CYS A 325 -4.47 4.37 21.58
CA CYS A 325 -3.88 4.53 20.24
C CYS A 325 -2.61 3.68 20.04
N GLY A 326 -2.00 3.20 21.12
CA GLY A 326 -0.71 2.50 21.12
C GLY A 326 0.49 3.45 21.18
N GLU A 327 1.70 2.88 21.19
CA GLU A 327 2.95 3.67 21.14
C GLU A 327 3.12 4.33 19.77
N ALA A 328 3.34 5.64 19.77
CA ALA A 328 3.54 6.40 18.54
C ALA A 328 4.85 6.00 17.84
N LEU A 329 4.84 6.05 16.50
CA LEU A 329 6.03 5.78 15.69
C LEU A 329 7.19 6.71 16.08
N SER A 330 8.38 6.13 16.26
CA SER A 330 9.63 6.89 16.40
C SER A 330 10.02 7.51 15.06
N GLN A 331 10.91 8.50 15.11
CA GLN A 331 11.46 9.15 13.91
C GLN A 331 12.16 8.15 12.97
N ASP A 332 12.96 7.24 13.51
CA ASP A 332 13.63 6.18 12.73
C ASP A 332 12.61 5.19 12.16
N GLY A 333 11.53 4.92 12.91
CA GLY A 333 10.40 4.14 12.42
C GLY A 333 9.72 4.80 11.22
N CYS A 334 9.48 6.11 11.27
CA CYS A 334 8.93 6.86 10.14
C CYS A 334 9.81 6.76 8.90
N LEU A 335 11.14 6.86 9.05
CA LEU A 335 12.07 6.75 7.91
C LEU A 335 12.02 5.35 7.29
N SER A 336 12.10 4.30 8.12
CA SER A 336 12.04 2.90 7.66
C SER A 336 10.72 2.59 6.94
N LEU A 337 9.60 3.08 7.48
CA LEU A 337 8.28 2.92 6.87
C LEU A 337 8.17 3.70 5.55
N TRP A 338 8.65 4.94 5.53
CA TRP A 338 8.69 5.79 4.34
C TRP A 338 9.49 5.15 3.21
N GLN A 339 10.65 4.55 3.49
CA GLN A 339 11.45 3.84 2.50
C GLN A 339 10.68 2.67 1.87
N LYS A 340 10.04 1.82 2.70
CA LYS A 340 9.24 0.67 2.23
C LYS A 340 8.07 1.11 1.36
N TYR A 341 7.36 2.16 1.78
CA TYR A 341 6.32 2.76 0.96
C TYR A 341 6.90 3.30 -0.34
N LEU A 342 7.99 4.08 -0.31
CA LEU A 342 8.61 4.64 -1.51
C LEU A 342 9.01 3.57 -2.54
N VAL A 343 9.58 2.45 -2.08
CA VAL A 343 9.96 1.33 -2.95
C VAL A 343 8.76 0.73 -3.66
N LEU A 344 7.73 0.30 -2.91
CA LEU A 344 6.52 -0.24 -3.53
C LEU A 344 5.79 0.82 -4.34
N CYS A 345 5.90 2.09 -3.94
CA CYS A 345 5.27 3.20 -4.62
C CYS A 345 5.82 3.35 -6.05
N CYS A 346 7.14 3.40 -6.16
CA CYS A 346 7.80 3.44 -7.46
C CYS A 346 7.55 2.15 -8.24
N ALA A 347 7.65 0.97 -7.62
CA ALA A 347 7.45 -0.29 -8.34
C ALA A 347 6.04 -0.44 -8.92
N PHE A 348 5.01 -0.04 -8.18
CA PHE A 348 3.61 -0.12 -8.58
C PHE A 348 3.11 1.14 -9.32
N ALA A 349 4.03 2.03 -9.74
CA ALA A 349 3.68 3.25 -10.44
C ALA A 349 2.76 2.95 -11.66
N PRO A 350 1.62 3.63 -11.79
CA PRO A 350 0.63 3.36 -12.81
C PRO A 350 1.18 3.82 -14.16
N SER A 351 0.76 3.14 -15.22
CA SER A 351 1.11 3.58 -16.57
C SER A 351 0.50 4.97 -16.85
N PRO A 352 1.30 5.94 -17.34
CA PRO A 352 0.81 7.28 -17.66
C PRO A 352 -0.23 7.29 -18.79
N HIS A 353 -0.31 6.22 -19.59
CA HIS A 353 -1.27 6.10 -20.70
C HIS A 353 -2.62 5.49 -20.28
N ASN A 354 -2.75 5.04 -19.02
CA ASN A 354 -3.92 4.31 -18.56
C ASN A 354 -4.82 5.19 -17.68
N HIS A 355 -5.33 6.29 -18.25
CA HIS A 355 -6.24 7.21 -17.56
C HIS A 355 -7.57 6.56 -17.12
N ASN A 356 -7.89 5.36 -17.61
CA ASN A 356 -9.14 4.65 -17.32
C ASN A 356 -9.07 3.65 -16.14
N SER A 357 -7.89 3.39 -15.55
CA SER A 357 -7.75 2.34 -14.51
C SER A 357 -8.02 2.83 -13.08
N LEU A 358 -8.16 4.14 -12.85
CA LEU A 358 -8.48 4.70 -11.53
C LEU A 358 -9.99 4.87 -11.30
N ILE A 359 -10.81 4.49 -12.28
CA ILE A 359 -12.26 4.55 -12.20
C ILE A 359 -12.78 3.12 -12.24
N SER A 360 -12.72 2.43 -11.09
CA SER A 360 -13.76 1.44 -10.83
C SER A 360 -15.08 2.20 -10.92
N ARG A 361 -15.83 1.90 -11.99
CA ARG A 361 -17.12 2.52 -12.32
C ARG A 361 -18.06 2.36 -11.12
N SER A 362 -18.20 3.40 -10.32
CA SER A 362 -19.36 3.51 -9.43
C SER A 362 -20.58 3.81 -10.29
N PHE A 363 -21.60 2.97 -10.13
CA PHE A 363 -22.87 3.03 -10.83
C PHE A 363 -23.50 4.43 -10.76
N SER A 364 -23.93 4.95 -11.91
CA SER A 364 -24.93 6.02 -11.99
C SER A 364 -26.32 5.39 -12.03
N PRO A 365 -27.32 5.87 -11.27
CA PRO A 365 -28.70 5.75 -11.68
C PRO A 365 -29.09 6.93 -12.58
N THR A 366 -30.02 6.62 -13.47
CA THR A 366 -30.56 7.42 -14.58
C THR A 366 -31.19 8.76 -14.19
N SER A 367 -31.26 9.62 -15.19
CA SER A 367 -31.92 10.94 -15.27
C SER A 367 -33.33 11.06 -14.70
N SER A 368 -33.60 12.15 -13.97
CA SER A 368 -34.76 13.04 -14.20
C SER A 368 -34.53 14.42 -13.57
N MET A 369 -34.85 15.47 -14.35
CA MET A 369 -35.05 16.84 -13.85
C MET A 369 -36.31 16.85 -12.98
N GLU A 370 -36.25 17.39 -11.75
CA GLU A 370 -37.19 18.43 -11.25
C GLU A 370 -37.00 18.81 -9.77
N THR A 371 -36.99 20.13 -9.56
CA THR A 371 -37.40 20.91 -8.36
C THR A 371 -36.50 21.03 -7.12
N ASP A 372 -35.77 22.14 -7.10
CA ASP A 372 -35.31 22.88 -5.92
C ASP A 372 -36.51 23.35 -5.07
N VAL A 373 -36.79 22.75 -3.91
CA VAL A 373 -37.43 23.44 -2.74
C VAL A 373 -37.33 22.63 -1.44
N LEU A 374 -36.16 22.15 -1.02
CA LEU A 374 -35.91 21.75 0.39
C LEU A 374 -34.43 21.95 0.78
N ARG A 375 -33.93 23.17 0.58
CA ARG A 375 -32.57 23.56 0.98
C ARG A 375 -32.61 24.22 2.36
N SER A 376 -32.65 23.43 3.44
CA SER A 376 -32.14 23.82 4.77
C SER A 376 -32.27 22.68 5.80
N VAL A 377 -31.37 21.70 5.79
CA VAL A 377 -30.83 20.96 6.98
C VAL A 377 -29.83 19.82 6.63
N SER A 378 -29.58 19.50 5.35
CA SER A 378 -28.80 18.29 4.99
C SER A 378 -27.36 18.52 4.51
N SER A 379 -26.59 19.43 5.12
CA SER A 379 -25.22 19.74 4.66
C SER A 379 -24.09 18.85 5.21
N SER A 380 -24.38 17.77 5.95
CA SER A 380 -23.34 16.89 6.52
C SER A 380 -23.38 15.42 6.08
N LEU A 381 -24.25 15.05 5.13
CA LEU A 381 -24.44 13.63 4.75
C LEU A 381 -24.33 13.36 3.24
N ARG A 382 -23.76 14.29 2.47
CA ARG A 382 -23.38 14.03 1.06
C ARG A 382 -21.87 13.98 0.90
N THR A 383 -21.27 12.98 1.53
CA THR A 383 -19.98 12.44 1.09
C THR A 383 -20.22 11.01 0.66
N VAL A 384 -20.82 10.82 -0.52
CA VAL A 384 -20.47 9.64 -1.32
C VAL A 384 -18.96 9.70 -1.44
N SER A 385 -18.28 8.69 -0.89
CA SER A 385 -16.83 8.60 -0.79
C SER A 385 -16.21 8.57 -2.18
N ARG A 386 -16.07 9.76 -2.78
CA ARG A 386 -15.07 9.97 -3.81
C ARG A 386 -13.74 9.66 -3.13
N ILE A 387 -13.08 8.59 -3.57
CA ILE A 387 -11.64 8.43 -3.36
C ILE A 387 -11.05 9.79 -3.77
N SER A 388 -10.50 10.54 -2.81
CA SER A 388 -9.95 11.85 -3.10
C SER A 388 -8.84 11.66 -4.12
N SER A 389 -9.07 12.11 -5.35
CA SER A 389 -8.20 11.92 -6.51
C SER A 389 -6.97 12.83 -6.45
N THR A 390 -6.18 12.71 -5.38
CA THR A 390 -4.96 13.50 -5.17
C THR A 390 -3.68 12.72 -5.42
N ALA A 391 -3.76 11.39 -5.61
CA ALA A 391 -2.60 10.56 -5.91
C ALA A 391 -2.18 10.72 -7.38
N THR A 392 -1.02 11.35 -7.62
CA THR A 392 -0.51 11.56 -8.99
C THR A 392 0.96 11.18 -9.12
N LEU A 393 1.28 10.43 -10.18
CA LEU A 393 2.65 10.01 -10.49
C LEU A 393 3.62 11.21 -10.69
N PRO A 394 3.23 12.32 -11.33
CA PRO A 394 4.09 13.52 -11.43
C PRO A 394 4.47 14.13 -10.07
N GLN A 395 3.61 14.04 -9.04
CA GLN A 395 3.96 14.51 -7.70
C GLN A 395 5.03 13.63 -7.06
N LEU A 396 4.96 12.30 -7.26
CA LEU A 396 6.01 11.39 -6.82
C LEU A 396 7.35 11.78 -7.45
N PHE A 397 7.38 11.91 -8.78
CA PHE A 397 8.59 12.26 -9.53
C PHE A 397 9.16 13.62 -9.12
N THR A 398 8.30 14.63 -8.94
CA THR A 398 8.73 15.95 -8.49
C THR A 398 9.43 15.87 -7.13
N LYS A 399 8.87 15.13 -6.17
CA LYS A 399 9.44 14.97 -4.83
C LYS A 399 10.74 14.18 -4.85
N THR A 400 10.76 13.03 -5.51
CA THR A 400 11.95 12.17 -5.56
C THR A 400 13.10 12.87 -6.31
N ALA A 401 12.82 13.55 -7.42
CA ALA A 401 13.82 14.35 -8.15
C ALA A 401 14.40 15.50 -7.30
N ALA A 402 13.60 16.14 -6.45
CA ALA A 402 14.10 17.15 -5.51
C ALA A 402 15.01 16.53 -4.44
N MET A 403 14.61 15.38 -3.88
CA MET A 403 15.37 14.68 -2.84
C MET A 403 16.71 14.12 -3.33
N LEU A 404 16.82 13.74 -4.61
CA LEU A 404 18.10 13.33 -5.22
C LEU A 404 19.19 14.40 -5.10
N ARG A 405 18.80 15.68 -4.98
CA ARG A 405 19.71 16.82 -4.91
C ARG A 405 20.04 17.25 -3.48
N TRP A 406 19.54 16.56 -2.46
CA TRP A 406 19.84 16.89 -1.06
C TRP A 406 21.26 16.45 -0.71
N GLU A 407 22.13 17.43 -0.40
CA GLU A 407 23.56 17.20 -0.09
C GLU A 407 23.73 16.41 1.22
N ASN A 408 23.06 16.84 2.28
CA ASN A 408 23.33 16.36 3.65
C ASN A 408 22.40 15.22 4.12
N MET A 409 21.47 14.76 3.29
CA MET A 409 20.49 13.72 3.64
C MET A 409 20.82 12.42 2.91
N ILE A 410 21.90 11.76 3.33
CA ILE A 410 22.46 10.58 2.65
C ILE A 410 21.45 9.43 2.67
N ASP A 411 20.96 9.07 3.85
CA ASP A 411 19.96 8.01 4.07
C ASP A 411 18.68 8.17 3.25
N ILE A 412 18.15 9.39 3.16
CA ILE A 412 16.98 9.71 2.34
C ILE A 412 17.33 9.55 0.86
N ARG A 413 18.45 10.12 0.42
CA ARG A 413 18.86 10.08 -0.98
C ARG A 413 19.10 8.65 -1.44
N ASP A 414 19.74 7.83 -0.61
CA ASP A 414 19.97 6.42 -0.87
C ASP A 414 18.64 5.64 -0.94
N SER A 415 17.69 5.95 -0.05
CA SER A 415 16.34 5.39 -0.12
C SER A 415 15.60 5.80 -1.40
N VAL A 416 15.79 7.03 -1.88
CA VAL A 416 15.24 7.51 -3.15
C VAL A 416 15.87 6.79 -4.34
N VAL A 417 17.17 6.54 -4.29
CA VAL A 417 17.90 5.75 -5.29
C VAL A 417 17.31 4.33 -5.39
N LEU A 418 17.11 3.63 -4.27
CA LEU A 418 16.42 2.33 -4.25
C LEU A 418 14.98 2.42 -4.74
N GLY A 419 14.23 3.44 -4.31
CA GLY A 419 12.86 3.69 -4.74
C GLY A 419 12.74 3.85 -6.25
N ILE A 420 13.42 4.84 -6.83
CA ILE A 420 13.41 5.12 -8.27
C ILE A 420 13.97 3.94 -9.07
N GLY A 421 15.08 3.33 -8.61
CA GLY A 421 15.61 2.13 -9.24
C GLY A 421 14.61 0.96 -9.24
N SER A 422 13.64 0.99 -8.32
CA SER A 422 12.55 0.02 -8.25
C SER A 422 11.35 0.34 -9.15
N LEU A 423 11.37 1.43 -9.94
CA LEU A 423 10.30 1.74 -10.90
C LEU A 423 10.08 0.56 -11.87
N ASN A 424 8.83 0.39 -12.30
CA ASN A 424 8.57 -0.44 -13.46
C ASN A 424 9.04 0.25 -14.75
N ALA A 425 9.16 -0.54 -15.81
CA ALA A 425 9.80 -0.16 -17.07
C ALA A 425 9.23 1.11 -17.70
N VAL A 426 7.90 1.19 -17.82
CA VAL A 426 7.21 2.36 -18.39
C VAL A 426 7.38 3.60 -17.51
N ALA A 427 7.26 3.45 -16.19
CA ALA A 427 7.41 4.56 -15.27
C ALA A 427 8.87 5.06 -15.20
N PHE A 428 9.86 4.18 -15.38
CA PHE A 428 11.26 4.54 -15.40
C PHE A 428 11.62 5.42 -16.60
N GLU A 429 11.15 5.08 -17.80
CA GLU A 429 11.32 5.92 -18.99
C GLU A 429 10.68 7.29 -18.81
N THR A 430 9.44 7.32 -18.33
CA THR A 430 8.71 8.56 -18.03
C THR A 430 9.47 9.41 -16.99
N PHE A 431 10.12 8.78 -16.01
CA PHE A 431 10.93 9.48 -15.02
C PHE A 431 12.21 10.09 -15.63
N LEU A 432 12.90 9.37 -16.51
CA LEU A 432 14.09 9.92 -17.21
C LEU A 432 13.72 11.12 -18.09
N GLU A 433 12.58 11.04 -18.79
CA GLU A 433 12.05 12.16 -19.56
C GLU A 433 11.70 13.35 -18.66
N ASP A 434 11.04 13.12 -17.52
CA ASP A 434 10.72 14.17 -16.53
C ASP A 434 12.00 14.82 -15.96
N LEU A 435 13.03 14.04 -15.63
CA LEU A 435 14.34 14.58 -15.22
C LEU A 435 14.99 15.45 -16.30
N ASN A 436 14.87 15.05 -17.57
CA ASN A 436 15.40 15.80 -18.69
C ASN A 436 14.62 17.10 -18.91
N GLN A 437 13.28 17.06 -18.86
CA GLN A 437 12.41 18.23 -19.00
C GLN A 437 12.66 19.26 -17.89
N ARG A 438 12.92 18.81 -16.65
CA ARG A 438 13.31 19.68 -15.52
C ARG A 438 14.74 20.23 -15.63
N GLY A 439 15.51 19.80 -16.63
CA GLY A 439 16.90 20.19 -16.81
C GLY A 439 17.87 19.54 -15.82
N ILE A 440 17.41 18.59 -14.99
CA ILE A 440 18.24 17.91 -13.98
C ILE A 440 19.21 16.97 -14.68
N LEU A 441 18.72 16.16 -15.64
CA LEU A 441 19.58 15.27 -16.42
C LEU A 441 20.57 16.07 -17.28
N ARG A 442 20.10 17.16 -17.90
CA ARG A 442 20.96 18.07 -18.69
C ARG A 442 22.06 18.72 -17.84
N ASP A 443 21.74 19.16 -16.62
CA ASP A 443 22.74 19.69 -15.67
C ASP A 443 23.78 18.61 -15.35
N ALA A 444 23.36 17.37 -15.07
CA ALA A 444 24.30 16.26 -14.85
C ALA A 444 25.22 15.97 -16.06
N MET A 445 24.69 16.08 -17.29
CA MET A 445 25.42 15.80 -18.54
C MET A 445 26.31 16.95 -19.04
N GLU A 446 26.29 18.13 -18.42
CA GLU A 446 27.07 19.26 -18.91
C GLU A 446 28.59 18.96 -18.83
N LYS A 447 29.23 18.99 -20.01
CA LYS A 447 30.66 18.66 -20.24
C LYS A 447 31.64 19.79 -19.87
N LYS A 448 31.11 20.99 -19.61
CA LYS A 448 31.96 22.14 -19.24
C LYS A 448 32.53 21.93 -17.84
N MET A 449 33.85 22.12 -17.70
CA MET A 449 34.51 22.07 -16.40
C MET A 449 33.94 23.12 -15.46
N GLU A 450 33.45 22.69 -14.30
CA GLU A 450 32.89 23.56 -13.27
C GLU A 450 34.01 24.05 -12.35
N THR A 451 34.29 25.35 -12.40
CA THR A 451 35.36 25.98 -11.60
C THR A 451 34.95 26.14 -10.14
N ASN A 452 33.66 26.22 -9.84
CA ASN A 452 33.17 26.32 -8.48
C ASN A 452 33.15 24.94 -7.80
N VAL A 453 34.06 24.72 -6.85
CA VAL A 453 34.21 23.43 -6.13
C VAL A 453 32.91 22.94 -5.50
N ARG A 454 32.10 23.82 -4.90
CA ARG A 454 30.83 23.42 -4.27
C ARG A 454 29.78 23.02 -5.31
N ARG A 455 29.73 23.71 -6.44
CA ARG A 455 28.83 23.35 -7.55
C ARG A 455 29.28 22.06 -8.23
N ARG A 456 30.59 21.87 -8.43
CA ARG A 456 31.19 20.62 -8.92
C ARG A 456 30.79 19.44 -8.03
N LYS A 457 31.02 19.52 -6.71
CA LYS A 457 30.63 18.47 -5.75
C LYS A 457 29.14 18.10 -5.82
N ARG A 458 28.24 19.09 -5.92
CA ARG A 458 26.80 18.83 -6.08
C ARG A 458 26.47 18.09 -7.37
N LYS A 459 27.10 18.49 -8.46
CA LYS A 459 26.92 17.90 -9.79
C LYS A 459 27.43 16.46 -9.81
N ASP A 460 28.60 16.21 -9.24
CA ASP A 460 29.19 14.88 -9.12
C ASP A 460 28.34 13.97 -8.23
N LEU A 461 27.79 14.50 -7.13
CA LEU A 461 26.85 13.76 -6.29
C LEU A 461 25.59 13.37 -7.06
N LEU A 462 25.01 14.28 -7.86
CA LEU A 462 23.84 14.01 -8.69
C LEU A 462 24.14 12.95 -9.75
N ARG A 463 25.29 13.05 -10.43
CA ARG A 463 25.77 12.05 -11.41
C ARG A 463 25.86 10.68 -10.77
N LEU A 464 26.48 10.59 -9.59
CA LEU A 464 26.57 9.34 -8.82
C LEU A 464 25.18 8.77 -8.51
N GLN A 465 24.22 9.60 -8.07
CA GLN A 465 22.87 9.09 -7.79
C GLN A 465 22.18 8.55 -9.05
N ILE A 466 22.30 9.23 -10.19
CA ILE A 466 21.70 8.77 -11.45
C ILE A 466 22.33 7.44 -11.89
N ILE A 467 23.66 7.30 -11.77
CA ILE A 467 24.35 6.05 -12.06
C ILE A 467 23.82 4.91 -11.18
N ARG A 468 23.70 5.14 -9.86
CA ARG A 468 23.16 4.13 -8.92
C ARG A 468 21.71 3.76 -9.21
N ILE A 469 20.88 4.72 -9.61
CA ILE A 469 19.49 4.45 -10.03
C ILE A 469 19.46 3.53 -11.25
N ILE A 470 20.29 3.82 -12.25
CA ILE A 470 20.40 2.99 -13.47
C ILE A 470 20.93 1.60 -13.11
N GLU A 471 21.93 1.51 -12.24
CA GLU A 471 22.45 0.24 -11.74
C GLU A 471 21.34 -0.61 -11.12
N ILE A 472 20.50 -0.03 -10.26
CA ILE A 472 19.36 -0.71 -9.61
C ILE A 472 18.32 -1.16 -10.63
N ALA A 473 17.98 -0.30 -11.57
CA ALA A 473 17.09 -0.68 -12.66
C ALA A 473 17.65 -1.89 -13.42
N ILE A 474 18.93 -1.87 -13.80
CA ILE A 474 19.59 -2.98 -14.49
C ILE A 474 19.60 -4.25 -13.63
N PHE A 475 19.98 -4.14 -12.35
CA PHE A 475 19.99 -5.26 -11.41
C PHE A 475 18.61 -5.91 -11.32
N ARG A 476 17.52 -5.14 -11.32
CA ARG A 476 16.14 -5.65 -11.32
C ARG A 476 15.67 -6.25 -12.66
N GLY A 477 16.50 -6.19 -13.70
CA GLY A 477 16.19 -6.73 -15.02
C GLY A 477 15.44 -5.76 -15.92
N LEU A 478 15.58 -4.44 -15.74
CA LEU A 478 14.88 -3.45 -16.57
C LEU A 478 15.30 -3.49 -18.05
N LEU A 479 16.57 -3.85 -18.32
CA LEU A 479 17.13 -3.97 -19.68
C LEU A 479 16.35 -4.94 -20.56
N ASP A 480 15.89 -6.05 -19.98
CA ASP A 480 15.18 -7.11 -20.70
C ASP A 480 13.75 -6.68 -21.09
N SER A 481 13.30 -5.50 -20.65
CA SER A 481 11.86 -5.20 -20.54
C SER A 481 11.39 -3.98 -21.34
N THR A 482 12.19 -2.89 -21.41
CA THR A 482 11.87 -1.69 -22.24
C THR A 482 13.09 -0.85 -22.64
N LEU A 483 14.20 -0.90 -21.90
CA LEU A 483 15.34 0.00 -22.16
C LEU A 483 16.10 -0.29 -23.46
N ILE A 484 15.85 -1.45 -24.07
CA ILE A 484 16.45 -1.90 -25.32
C ILE A 484 15.34 -1.95 -26.38
N ASP A 485 15.50 -1.20 -27.47
CA ASP A 485 14.56 -1.21 -28.58
C ASP A 485 14.60 -2.54 -29.36
N LEU A 486 13.70 -2.70 -30.34
CA LEU A 486 13.65 -3.90 -31.18
C LEU A 486 14.95 -4.16 -31.96
N ASN A 487 15.82 -3.15 -32.10
CA ASN A 487 17.09 -3.22 -32.79
C ASN A 487 18.27 -3.49 -31.84
N GLY A 488 18.02 -3.68 -30.53
CA GLY A 488 19.06 -3.89 -29.54
C GLY A 488 19.72 -2.60 -29.02
N SER A 489 19.16 -1.42 -29.32
CA SER A 489 19.73 -0.12 -28.94
C SER A 489 19.14 0.38 -27.61
N LEU A 490 20.00 0.91 -26.74
CA LEU A 490 19.59 1.55 -25.50
C LEU A 490 18.85 2.86 -25.74
N SER A 491 18.01 3.27 -24.79
CA SER A 491 17.38 4.59 -24.78
C SER A 491 18.40 5.72 -25.08
N PRO A 492 18.11 6.64 -26.02
CA PRO A 492 19.02 7.74 -26.36
C PRO A 492 19.43 8.60 -25.16
N LEU A 493 18.51 8.84 -24.21
CA LEU A 493 18.81 9.60 -23.00
C LEU A 493 19.87 8.92 -22.11
N ILE A 494 19.85 7.58 -22.07
CA ILE A 494 20.83 6.81 -21.31
C ILE A 494 22.17 6.79 -22.04
N LEU A 495 22.16 6.63 -23.36
CA LEU A 495 23.38 6.69 -24.19
C LEU A 495 24.07 8.05 -24.05
N ASP A 496 23.32 9.14 -24.21
CA ASP A 496 23.82 10.51 -24.05
C ASP A 496 24.40 10.74 -22.66
N PHE A 497 23.74 10.20 -21.62
CA PHE A 497 24.21 10.29 -20.24
C PHE A 497 25.53 9.51 -20.04
N ILE A 498 25.62 8.27 -20.52
CA ILE A 498 26.82 7.43 -20.42
C ILE A 498 27.99 8.09 -21.16
N ASP A 499 27.77 8.59 -22.36
CA ASP A 499 28.82 9.27 -23.14
C ASP A 499 29.26 10.57 -22.46
N ALA A 500 28.35 11.32 -21.86
CA ALA A 500 28.71 12.49 -21.05
C ALA A 500 29.54 12.08 -19.82
N MET A 501 29.21 10.98 -19.14
CA MET A 501 29.99 10.50 -17.99
C MET A 501 31.39 10.06 -18.42
N ARG A 502 31.52 9.34 -19.53
CA ARG A 502 32.82 8.96 -20.11
C ARG A 502 33.70 10.18 -20.36
N VAL A 503 33.19 11.18 -21.08
CA VAL A 503 33.95 12.40 -21.40
C VAL A 503 34.38 13.13 -20.13
N ASN A 504 33.51 13.23 -19.12
CA ASN A 504 33.86 13.90 -17.87
C ASN A 504 34.97 13.15 -17.11
N LEU A 505 34.90 11.81 -17.05
CA LEU A 505 35.92 10.98 -16.39
C LEU A 505 37.25 10.94 -17.13
N GLU A 506 37.24 11.06 -18.47
CA GLU A 506 38.46 11.16 -19.28
C GLU A 506 39.12 12.54 -19.19
N SER A 507 38.35 13.57 -18.79
CA SER A 507 38.83 14.95 -18.66
C SER A 507 39.31 15.34 -17.25
N ASP A 508 39.02 14.50 -16.26
CA ASP A 508 39.48 14.62 -14.86
C ASP A 508 40.84 13.94 -14.68
#